data_AF-A0A6H2NHY6-F1
#
_entry.id   AF-A0A6H2NHY6-F1
#
_cell.length_a   1.000
_cell.length_b   1.000
_cell.length_c   1.000
_cell.angle_alpha   90.00
_cell.angle_beta   90.00
_cell.angle_gamma   90.00
#
_symmetry.space_group_name_H-M   'P 1'
#
loop_
_entity.id
_entity.type
_entity.pdbx_description
1 polymer ?
#
loop_
_entity_poly.entity_id
_entity_poly.type
_entity_poly.pdbx_seq_one_letter_code
_entity_poly.pdbx_strand_id
1 'polypeptide(L)'
;MAEQRIPEDKAAQVFDLAARLYAQQNQSYSLEELTKAGAEVDIPPEFIAAALAQLKAQDAEAQIQRQQTQQRYQTLKIVGLVAALVILGTLALTYNHLATASQQVDLAWAQVENQFQRRADLIPNLVTATETGAQRQQELAMILTTARQNYLSADTPAEKMAAAEDVTDALNQFQTVVLANPELGTSQLYVSLQDELAGTENRVATERMRYNQAVAAYNQRVKTFPTSLVAGLFGFQPKPLFTASNPEPPTLTP
;
A
#
# COMPACT_ATOMS: atom_id res chain seq x y z
N MET A 1 -83.22 32.98 -4.35
CA MET A 1 -81.91 32.31 -4.52
C MET A 1 -81.53 31.74 -3.17
N ALA A 2 -81.41 30.42 -3.04
CA ALA A 2 -81.16 29.77 -1.75
C ALA A 2 -79.69 29.93 -1.38
N GLU A 3 -79.44 30.58 -0.24
CA GLU A 3 -78.11 30.85 0.29
C GLU A 3 -77.51 29.53 0.79
N GLN A 4 -76.54 29.00 0.03
CA GLN A 4 -75.87 27.72 0.32
C GLN A 4 -74.94 27.92 1.51
N ARG A 5 -75.47 27.82 2.73
CA ARG A 5 -74.69 27.85 3.96
C ARG A 5 -73.84 26.58 4.06
N ILE A 6 -72.55 26.76 4.30
CA ILE A 6 -71.62 25.66 4.56
C ILE A 6 -72.11 24.94 5.83
N PRO A 7 -72.27 23.61 5.82
CA PRO A 7 -72.68 22.86 7.00
C PRO A 7 -71.66 23.04 8.14
N GLU A 8 -72.17 23.24 9.37
CA GLU A 8 -71.39 23.65 10.54
C GLU A 8 -70.21 22.71 10.86
N ASP A 9 -70.32 21.43 10.48
CA ASP A 9 -69.29 20.40 10.70
C ASP A 9 -68.02 20.61 9.86
N LYS A 10 -68.16 21.22 8.67
CA LYS A 10 -67.05 21.51 7.75
C LYS A 10 -66.54 22.93 7.88
N ALA A 11 -67.32 23.83 8.47
CA ALA A 11 -66.92 25.22 8.68
C ALA A 11 -65.61 25.31 9.50
N ALA A 12 -65.48 24.53 10.57
CA ALA A 12 -64.28 24.51 11.40
C ALA A 12 -63.03 24.03 10.63
N GLN A 13 -63.17 22.99 9.79
CA GLN A 13 -62.05 22.43 9.01
C GLN A 13 -61.63 23.37 7.88
N VAL A 14 -62.58 24.05 7.25
CA VAL A 14 -62.29 25.07 6.22
C VAL A 14 -61.64 26.29 6.85
N PHE A 15 -62.05 26.70 8.05
CA PHE A 15 -61.45 27.82 8.78
C PHE A 15 -60.01 27.52 9.20
N ASP A 16 -59.75 26.32 9.71
CA ASP A 16 -58.41 25.86 10.07
C ASP A 16 -57.50 25.70 8.83
N LEU A 17 -58.01 25.12 7.75
CA LEU A 17 -57.27 25.04 6.48
C LEU A 17 -57.00 26.44 5.89
N ALA A 18 -57.97 27.35 5.95
CA ALA A 18 -57.81 28.74 5.50
C ALA A 18 -56.80 29.49 6.36
N ALA A 19 -56.83 29.34 7.68
CA ALA A 19 -55.86 29.94 8.60
C ALA A 19 -54.44 29.44 8.31
N ARG A 20 -54.25 28.13 8.05
CA ARG A 20 -52.95 27.55 7.68
C ARG A 20 -52.47 28.03 6.31
N LEU A 21 -53.34 28.07 5.30
CA LEU A 21 -53.00 28.57 3.95
C LEU A 21 -52.68 30.07 3.98
N TYR A 22 -53.41 30.85 4.77
CA TYR A 22 -53.19 32.29 4.91
C TYR A 22 -51.90 32.60 5.69
N ALA A 23 -51.61 31.85 6.76
CA ALA A 23 -50.34 31.94 7.48
C ALA A 23 -49.13 31.53 6.61
N GLN A 24 -49.31 30.57 5.71
CA GLN A 24 -48.28 30.15 4.75
C GLN A 24 -48.03 31.20 3.66
N GLN A 25 -49.04 32.02 3.31
CA GLN A 25 -48.97 32.99 2.20
C GLN A 25 -48.51 34.40 2.63
N ASN A 26 -48.83 34.87 3.84
CA ASN A 26 -48.64 36.29 4.20
C ASN A 26 -47.56 36.60 5.26
N GLN A 27 -46.82 35.61 5.75
CA GLN A 27 -45.62 35.73 6.60
C GLN A 27 -45.61 36.64 7.84
N SER A 28 -46.64 37.43 8.16
CA SER A 28 -46.84 38.08 9.47
C SER A 28 -48.12 38.92 9.46
N TYR A 29 -48.94 38.82 10.50
CA TYR A 29 -49.99 39.81 10.74
C TYR A 29 -49.34 41.17 11.04
N SER A 30 -49.82 42.24 10.41
CA SER A 30 -49.33 43.58 10.76
C SER A 30 -49.84 43.96 12.17
N LEU A 31 -49.04 44.73 12.90
CA LEU A 31 -49.41 45.22 14.24
C LEU A 31 -50.78 45.93 14.20
N GLU A 32 -51.09 46.59 13.08
CA GLU A 32 -52.32 47.35 12.84
C GLU A 32 -53.56 46.45 12.64
N GLU A 33 -53.43 45.30 11.97
CA GLU A 33 -54.52 44.35 11.80
C GLU A 33 -54.84 43.60 13.10
N LEU A 34 -53.81 43.28 13.89
CA LEU A 34 -53.97 42.60 15.18
C LEU A 34 -54.54 43.52 16.25
N THR A 35 -54.17 44.80 16.28
CA THR A 35 -54.76 45.76 17.20
C THR A 35 -56.22 46.05 16.85
N LYS A 36 -56.57 46.12 15.56
CA LYS A 36 -57.95 46.28 15.10
C LYS A 36 -58.83 45.07 15.45
N ALA A 37 -58.32 43.85 15.26
CA ALA A 37 -59.03 42.62 15.63
C ALA A 37 -59.11 42.41 17.15
N GLY A 38 -58.05 42.76 17.89
CA GLY A 38 -58.05 42.69 19.37
C GLY A 38 -58.98 43.71 20.04
N ALA A 39 -59.19 44.86 19.41
CA ALA A 39 -60.15 45.87 19.85
C ALA A 39 -61.62 45.38 19.80
N GLU A 40 -61.96 44.41 18.94
CA GLU A 40 -63.30 43.79 18.88
C GLU A 40 -63.56 42.84 20.06
N VAL A 41 -62.51 42.43 20.79
CA VAL A 41 -62.56 41.46 21.91
C VAL A 41 -62.03 42.09 23.22
N ASP A 42 -61.97 43.42 23.30
CA ASP A 42 -61.50 44.19 24.47
C ASP A 42 -60.06 43.88 24.94
N ILE A 43 -59.16 43.42 24.05
CA ILE A 43 -57.75 43.16 24.40
C ILE A 43 -56.94 44.46 24.29
N PRO A 44 -56.26 44.93 25.37
CA PRO A 44 -55.47 46.15 25.31
C PRO A 44 -54.29 46.02 24.31
N PRO A 45 -53.99 47.07 23.53
CA PRO A 45 -52.99 47.02 22.45
C PRO A 45 -51.55 46.75 22.95
N GLU A 46 -51.25 47.07 24.22
CA GLU A 46 -49.95 46.81 24.84
C GLU A 46 -49.63 45.32 24.94
N PHE A 47 -50.61 44.47 25.24
CA PHE A 47 -50.42 43.02 25.32
C PHE A 47 -50.18 42.41 23.94
N ILE A 48 -50.82 42.95 22.90
CA ILE A 48 -50.64 42.51 21.50
C ILE A 48 -49.23 42.85 21.02
N ALA A 49 -48.74 44.06 21.31
CA ALA A 49 -47.38 44.48 20.98
C ALA A 49 -46.31 43.64 21.72
N ALA A 50 -46.51 43.38 23.02
CA ALA A 50 -45.61 42.55 23.82
C ALA A 50 -45.58 41.10 23.33
N ALA A 51 -46.73 40.51 23.01
CA ALA A 51 -46.83 39.15 22.47
C ALA A 51 -46.13 39.02 21.10
N LEU A 52 -46.27 40.02 20.22
CA LEU A 52 -45.56 40.05 18.93
C LEU A 52 -44.05 40.20 19.08
N ALA A 53 -43.59 41.04 20.01
CA ALA A 53 -42.16 41.19 20.29
C ALA A 53 -41.55 39.88 20.82
N GLN A 54 -42.26 39.18 21.70
CA GLN A 54 -41.83 37.89 22.24
C GLN A 54 -41.80 36.80 21.16
N LEU A 55 -42.80 36.72 20.30
CA LEU A 55 -42.83 35.76 19.20
C LEU A 55 -41.67 35.99 18.21
N LYS A 56 -41.41 37.26 17.83
CA LYS A 56 -40.26 37.61 16.98
C LYS A 56 -38.93 37.26 17.61
N ALA A 57 -38.77 37.47 18.93
CA ALA A 57 -37.56 37.08 19.65
C ALA A 57 -37.38 35.55 19.65
N GLN A 58 -38.45 34.78 19.89
CA GLN A 58 -38.44 33.32 19.83
C GLN A 58 -38.11 32.79 18.43
N ASP A 59 -38.70 33.38 17.39
CA ASP A 59 -38.41 33.03 15.99
C ASP A 59 -36.98 33.40 15.60
N ALA A 60 -36.46 34.54 16.04
CA ALA A 60 -35.07 34.95 15.80
C ALA A 60 -34.08 33.99 16.45
N GLU A 61 -34.31 33.58 17.70
CA GLU A 61 -33.50 32.57 18.39
C GLU A 61 -33.57 31.21 17.69
N ALA A 62 -34.77 30.77 17.29
CA ALA A 62 -34.95 29.53 16.55
C ALA A 62 -34.26 29.56 15.18
N GLN A 63 -34.29 30.70 14.48
CA GLN A 63 -33.56 30.89 13.23
C GLN A 63 -32.05 30.84 13.43
N ILE A 64 -31.51 31.52 14.45
CA ILE A 64 -30.08 31.48 14.79
C ILE A 64 -29.66 30.05 15.13
N GLN A 65 -30.44 29.33 15.94
CA GLN A 65 -30.17 27.93 16.29
C GLN A 65 -30.21 27.01 15.06
N ARG A 66 -31.18 27.19 14.15
CA ARG A 66 -31.24 26.44 12.89
C ARG A 66 -30.02 26.73 12.01
N GLN A 67 -29.63 28.00 11.88
CA GLN A 67 -28.44 28.39 11.12
C GLN A 67 -27.17 27.80 11.73
N GLN A 68 -26.99 27.87 13.05
CA GLN A 68 -25.84 27.26 13.73
C GLN A 68 -25.80 25.74 13.55
N THR A 69 -26.96 25.07 13.62
CA THR A 69 -27.06 23.61 13.42
C THR A 69 -26.72 23.22 11.99
N GLN A 70 -27.22 23.98 11.00
CA GLN A 70 -26.89 23.79 9.59
C GLN A 70 -25.40 24.03 9.33
N GLN A 71 -24.81 25.11 9.87
CA GLN A 71 -23.39 25.40 9.76
C GLN A 71 -22.54 24.26 10.35
N ARG A 72 -22.88 23.77 11.55
CA ARG A 72 -22.20 22.62 12.18
C ARG A 72 -22.23 21.39 11.30
N TYR A 73 -23.38 21.06 10.72
CA TYR A 73 -23.51 19.90 9.83
C TYR A 73 -22.65 20.06 8.56
N GLN A 74 -22.61 21.26 7.96
CA GLN A 74 -21.72 21.53 6.82
C GLN A 74 -20.24 21.43 7.20
N THR A 75 -19.85 21.97 8.36
CA THR A 75 -18.48 21.83 8.87
C THR A 75 -18.11 20.37 9.08
N LEU A 76 -18.98 19.56 9.69
CA LEU A 76 -18.74 18.12 9.89
C LEU A 76 -18.60 17.36 8.57
N LYS A 77 -19.43 17.69 7.56
CA LYS A 77 -19.31 17.13 6.21
C LYS A 77 -17.97 17.44 5.56
N ILE A 78 -17.55 18.70 5.61
CA ILE A 78 -16.28 19.14 5.02
C ILE A 78 -15.12 18.45 5.75
N VAL A 79 -15.14 18.41 7.09
CA VAL A 79 -14.12 17.72 7.88
C VAL A 79 -14.06 16.23 7.53
N GLY A 80 -15.22 15.56 7.39
CA GLY A 80 -15.29 14.17 6.98
C GLY A 80 -14.72 13.93 5.57
N LEU A 81 -15.05 14.80 4.61
CA LEU A 81 -14.54 14.71 3.24
C LEU A 81 -13.03 14.95 3.18
N VAL A 82 -12.52 15.96 3.90
CA VAL A 82 -11.08 16.23 3.98
C VAL A 82 -10.35 15.06 4.63
N ALA A 83 -10.87 14.51 5.74
CA ALA A 83 -10.29 13.34 6.38
C ALA A 83 -10.24 12.12 5.45
N ALA A 84 -11.31 11.87 4.70
CA ALA A 84 -11.34 10.80 3.70
C ALA A 84 -10.31 11.01 2.58
N LEU A 85 -10.17 12.23 2.06
CA LEU A 85 -9.16 12.55 1.05
C LEU A 85 -7.72 12.36 1.58
N VAL A 86 -7.45 12.73 2.83
CA VAL A 86 -6.14 12.51 3.47
C VAL A 86 -5.86 11.01 3.60
N ILE A 87 -6.83 10.21 4.04
CA ILE A 87 -6.67 8.75 4.16
C ILE A 87 -6.41 8.13 2.78
N LEU A 88 -7.19 8.47 1.75
CA LEU A 88 -7.00 7.94 0.40
C LEU A 88 -5.66 8.39 -0.20
N GLY A 89 -5.26 9.64 0.00
CA GLY A 89 -3.97 10.16 -0.46
C GLY A 89 -2.79 9.44 0.18
N THR A 90 -2.83 9.24 1.50
CA THR A 90 -1.76 8.52 2.22
C THR A 90 -1.69 7.05 1.82
N LEU A 91 -2.81 6.38 1.60
CA LEU A 91 -2.87 5.02 1.08
C LEU A 91 -2.23 4.92 -0.31
N ALA A 92 -2.59 5.81 -1.24
CA ALA A 92 -2.06 5.82 -2.61
C ALA A 92 -0.55 6.06 -2.65
N LEU A 93 -0.06 7.04 -1.88
CA LEU A 93 1.38 7.31 -1.77
C LEU A 93 2.13 6.11 -1.19
N THR A 94 1.61 5.52 -0.11
CA THR A 94 2.22 4.36 0.55
C THR A 94 2.29 3.15 -0.38
N TYR A 95 1.21 2.87 -1.11
CA TYR A 95 1.16 1.81 -2.11
C TYR A 95 2.24 2.00 -3.17
N ASN A 96 2.35 3.21 -3.74
CA ASN A 96 3.34 3.50 -4.78
C ASN A 96 4.78 3.36 -4.26
N HIS A 97 5.04 3.76 -3.01
CA HIS A 97 6.34 3.57 -2.38
C HIS A 97 6.67 2.09 -2.17
N LEU A 98 5.71 1.27 -1.71
CA LEU A 98 5.90 -0.17 -1.54
C LEU A 98 6.10 -0.88 -2.90
N ALA A 99 5.31 -0.53 -3.91
CA ALA A 99 5.44 -1.07 -5.26
C ALA A 99 6.82 -0.75 -5.86
N THR A 100 7.28 0.50 -5.71
CA THR A 100 8.60 0.93 -6.18
C THR A 100 9.72 0.19 -5.44
N ALA A 101 9.59 0.01 -4.12
CA ALA A 101 10.57 -0.75 -3.33
C ALA A 101 10.59 -2.24 -3.73
N SER A 102 9.43 -2.85 -4.01
CA SER A 102 9.37 -4.22 -4.54
C SER A 102 10.08 -4.33 -5.88
N GLN A 103 9.81 -3.41 -6.80
CA GLN A 103 10.44 -3.39 -8.11
C GLN A 103 11.97 -3.22 -8.02
N GLN A 104 12.47 -2.42 -7.07
CA GLN A 104 13.91 -2.31 -6.81
C GLN A 104 14.53 -3.63 -6.37
N VAL A 105 13.83 -4.42 -5.56
CA VAL A 105 14.26 -5.77 -5.21
C VAL A 105 14.31 -6.68 -6.43
N ASP A 106 13.29 -6.62 -7.29
CA ASP A 106 13.21 -7.46 -8.49
C ASP A 106 14.33 -7.10 -9.50
N LEU A 107 14.66 -5.81 -9.62
CA LEU A 107 15.79 -5.35 -10.42
C LEU A 107 17.13 -5.81 -9.85
N ALA A 108 17.31 -5.73 -8.53
CA ALA A 108 18.53 -6.20 -7.88
C ALA A 108 18.67 -7.73 -8.02
N TRP A 109 17.56 -8.48 -7.94
CA TRP A 109 17.53 -9.92 -8.19
C TRP A 109 17.98 -10.24 -9.61
N ALA A 110 17.46 -9.52 -10.61
CA ALA A 110 17.84 -9.72 -12.00
C ALA A 110 19.35 -9.53 -12.24
N GLN A 111 20.00 -8.59 -11.52
CA GLN A 111 21.45 -8.42 -11.60
C GLN A 111 22.22 -9.61 -11.03
N VAL A 112 21.76 -10.16 -9.90
CA VAL A 112 22.35 -11.37 -9.30
C VAL A 112 22.18 -12.57 -10.24
N GLU A 113 20.97 -12.78 -10.76
CA GLU A 113 20.65 -13.86 -11.69
C GLU A 113 21.52 -13.79 -12.96
N ASN A 114 21.77 -12.59 -13.50
CA ASN A 114 22.67 -12.44 -14.65
C ASN A 114 24.09 -12.93 -14.36
N GLN A 115 24.62 -12.71 -13.14
CA GLN A 115 25.95 -13.19 -12.77
C GLN A 115 25.96 -14.71 -12.56
N PHE A 116 24.92 -15.27 -11.94
CA PHE A 116 24.81 -16.72 -11.78
C PHE A 116 24.62 -17.44 -13.12
N GLN A 117 23.82 -16.89 -14.03
CA GLN A 117 23.66 -17.40 -15.39
C GLN A 117 25.01 -17.41 -16.11
N ARG A 118 25.77 -16.29 -16.07
CA ARG A 118 27.11 -16.23 -16.64
C ARG A 118 28.02 -17.32 -16.06
N ARG A 119 27.98 -17.53 -14.74
CA ARG A 119 28.77 -18.59 -14.08
C ARG A 119 28.38 -19.97 -14.56
N ALA A 120 27.08 -20.25 -14.71
CA ALA A 120 26.57 -21.50 -15.27
C ALA A 120 26.93 -21.70 -16.75
N ASP A 121 27.07 -20.62 -17.52
CA ASP A 121 27.47 -20.64 -18.93
C ASP A 121 28.96 -20.91 -19.14
N LEU A 122 29.80 -20.69 -18.12
CA LEU A 122 31.23 -21.05 -18.14
C LEU A 122 31.49 -22.54 -17.86
N ILE A 123 30.55 -23.24 -17.23
CA ILE A 123 30.70 -24.65 -16.84
C ILE A 123 31.05 -25.58 -18.01
N PRO A 124 30.40 -25.50 -19.19
CA PRO A 124 30.77 -26.35 -20.33
C PRO A 124 32.24 -26.21 -20.76
N ASN A 125 32.80 -25.00 -20.65
CA ASN A 125 34.21 -24.75 -20.96
C ASN A 125 35.12 -25.38 -19.90
N LEU A 126 34.73 -25.36 -18.62
CA LEU A 126 35.44 -26.05 -17.54
C LEU A 126 35.43 -27.56 -17.74
N VAL A 127 34.27 -28.13 -18.10
CA VAL A 127 34.13 -29.56 -18.40
C VAL A 127 35.08 -29.96 -19.54
N THR A 128 35.08 -29.20 -20.65
CA THR A 128 36.00 -29.44 -21.78
C THR A 128 37.47 -29.38 -21.35
N ALA A 129 37.83 -28.43 -20.48
CA ALA A 129 39.19 -28.32 -19.95
C ALA A 129 39.57 -29.51 -19.06
N THR A 130 38.65 -30.02 -18.23
CA THR A 130 38.89 -31.23 -17.41
C THR A 130 39.09 -32.48 -18.23
N GLU A 131 38.30 -32.67 -19.29
CA GLU A 131 38.36 -33.85 -20.16
C GLU A 131 39.67 -33.92 -20.94
N THR A 132 40.20 -32.77 -21.37
CA THR A 132 41.43 -32.67 -22.15
C THR A 132 42.68 -32.88 -21.30
N GLY A 133 42.70 -32.34 -20.08
CA GLY A 133 43.89 -32.33 -19.23
C GLY A 133 43.95 -33.43 -18.17
N ALA A 134 42.84 -34.09 -17.84
CA ALA A 134 42.81 -35.14 -16.84
C ALA A 134 41.99 -36.33 -17.35
N GLN A 135 42.68 -37.32 -17.92
CA GLN A 135 42.10 -38.54 -18.53
C GLN A 135 41.18 -39.40 -17.62
N ARG A 136 40.85 -38.98 -16.39
CA ARG A 136 40.08 -39.74 -15.39
C ARG A 136 39.15 -38.93 -14.48
N GLN A 137 38.74 -37.71 -14.85
CA GLN A 137 37.90 -36.83 -13.99
C GLN A 137 36.40 -36.83 -14.38
N GLN A 138 35.83 -37.98 -14.75
CA GLN A 138 34.41 -38.09 -15.15
C GLN A 138 33.45 -37.68 -14.02
N GLU A 139 33.80 -37.99 -12.77
CA GLU A 139 33.00 -37.63 -11.59
C GLU A 139 32.88 -36.10 -11.46
N LEU A 140 33.97 -35.36 -11.66
CA LEU A 140 33.97 -33.90 -11.55
C LEU A 140 33.18 -33.24 -12.68
N ALA A 141 33.33 -33.72 -13.91
CA ALA A 141 32.53 -33.26 -15.04
C ALA A 141 31.03 -33.51 -14.79
N MET A 142 30.68 -34.64 -14.19
CA MET A 142 29.29 -34.96 -13.80
C MET A 142 28.78 -33.99 -12.72
N ILE A 143 29.54 -33.76 -11.64
CA ILE A 143 29.17 -32.82 -10.57
C ILE A 143 28.91 -31.42 -11.14
N LEU A 144 29.81 -30.90 -11.98
CA LEU A 144 29.66 -29.60 -12.63
C LEU A 144 28.43 -29.55 -13.53
N THR A 145 28.21 -30.58 -14.34
CA THR A 145 27.07 -30.66 -15.27
C THR A 145 25.74 -30.76 -14.53
N THR A 146 25.69 -31.55 -13.45
CA THR A 146 24.51 -31.69 -12.61
C THR A 146 24.19 -30.39 -11.88
N ALA A 147 25.18 -29.73 -11.28
CA ALA A 147 24.96 -28.44 -10.62
C ALA A 147 24.43 -27.38 -11.59
N ARG A 148 24.99 -27.33 -12.81
CA ARG A 148 24.48 -26.49 -13.90
C ARG A 148 23.03 -26.80 -14.23
N GLN A 149 22.69 -28.08 -14.39
CA GLN A 149 21.35 -28.50 -14.77
C GLN A 149 20.33 -28.19 -13.67
N ASN A 150 20.68 -28.38 -12.40
CA ASN A 150 19.86 -27.99 -11.26
C ASN A 150 19.59 -26.48 -11.29
N TYR A 151 20.63 -25.67 -11.53
CA TYR A 151 20.46 -24.22 -11.64
C TYR A 151 19.55 -23.81 -12.80
N LEU A 152 19.71 -24.41 -13.98
CA LEU A 152 18.89 -24.10 -15.15
C LEU A 152 17.44 -24.55 -15.02
N SER A 153 17.17 -25.60 -14.22
CA SER A 153 15.82 -26.13 -13.99
C SER A 153 15.07 -25.48 -12.83
N ALA A 154 15.75 -24.72 -11.97
CA ALA A 154 15.10 -23.91 -10.94
C ALA A 154 14.26 -22.78 -11.56
N ASP A 155 13.05 -22.55 -11.04
CA ASP A 155 12.10 -21.58 -11.59
C ASP A 155 11.91 -20.36 -10.67
N THR A 156 11.93 -20.58 -9.35
CA THR A 156 11.74 -19.50 -8.38
C THR A 156 13.06 -18.86 -7.94
N PRO A 157 13.06 -17.59 -7.51
CA PRO A 157 14.26 -16.99 -6.93
C PRO A 157 14.86 -17.81 -5.78
N ALA A 158 14.02 -18.41 -4.93
CA ALA A 158 14.50 -19.25 -3.83
C ALA A 158 15.21 -20.51 -4.31
N GLU A 159 14.65 -21.21 -5.30
CA GLU A 159 15.27 -22.39 -5.91
C GLU A 159 16.56 -22.01 -6.64
N LYS A 160 16.57 -20.89 -7.38
CA LYS A 160 17.76 -20.36 -8.07
C LYS A 160 18.87 -20.03 -7.09
N MET A 161 18.55 -19.43 -5.93
CA MET A 161 19.53 -19.15 -4.88
C MET A 161 20.16 -20.45 -4.33
N ALA A 162 19.34 -21.46 -4.06
CA ALA A 162 19.83 -22.75 -3.56
C ALA A 162 20.70 -23.45 -4.62
N ALA A 163 20.21 -23.56 -5.86
CA ALA A 163 20.96 -24.20 -6.94
C ALA A 163 22.22 -23.42 -7.35
N ALA A 164 22.24 -22.10 -7.14
CA ALA A 164 23.46 -21.32 -7.31
C ALA A 164 24.50 -21.69 -6.24
N GLU A 165 24.10 -21.98 -5.00
CA GLU A 165 25.05 -22.47 -4.00
C GLU A 165 25.65 -23.82 -4.40
N ASP A 166 24.84 -24.74 -4.95
CA ASP A 166 25.34 -26.02 -5.49
C ASP A 166 26.42 -25.82 -6.58
N VAL A 167 26.24 -24.81 -7.45
CA VAL A 167 27.25 -24.43 -8.45
C VAL A 167 28.52 -23.91 -7.78
N THR A 168 28.40 -23.09 -6.73
CA THR A 168 29.57 -22.61 -5.96
C THR A 168 30.34 -23.79 -5.37
N ASP A 169 29.65 -24.75 -4.77
CA ASP A 169 30.26 -25.93 -4.16
C ASP A 169 30.94 -26.83 -5.19
N ALA A 170 30.31 -27.04 -6.35
CA ALA A 170 30.92 -27.77 -7.46
C ALA A 170 32.22 -27.10 -7.96
N LEU A 171 32.24 -25.77 -8.06
CA LEU A 171 33.43 -25.01 -8.44
C LEU A 171 34.53 -25.08 -7.37
N ASN A 172 34.18 -25.08 -6.09
CA ASN A 172 35.14 -25.27 -4.99
C ASN A 172 35.78 -26.67 -5.01
N GLN A 173 34.99 -27.70 -5.29
CA GLN A 173 35.50 -29.06 -5.48
C GLN A 173 36.42 -29.15 -6.70
N PHE A 174 36.03 -28.52 -7.81
CA PHE A 174 36.87 -28.40 -9.00
C PHE A 174 38.21 -27.73 -8.71
N GLN A 175 38.23 -26.64 -7.95
CA GLN A 175 39.46 -25.98 -7.53
C GLN A 175 40.39 -26.92 -6.75
N THR A 176 39.81 -27.72 -5.84
CA THR A 176 40.56 -28.68 -5.02
C THR A 176 41.21 -29.76 -5.89
N VAL A 177 40.48 -30.26 -6.89
CA VAL A 177 41.03 -31.21 -7.86
C VAL A 177 42.17 -30.60 -8.65
N VAL A 178 42.04 -29.35 -9.13
CA VAL A 178 43.10 -28.74 -9.92
C VAL A 178 44.37 -28.52 -9.10
N LEU A 179 44.25 -28.15 -7.82
CA LEU A 179 45.40 -28.06 -6.92
C LEU A 179 46.14 -29.40 -6.76
N ALA A 180 45.43 -30.53 -6.90
CA ALA A 180 46.02 -31.87 -6.87
C ALA A 180 46.60 -32.33 -8.23
N ASN A 181 46.33 -31.63 -9.34
CA ASN A 181 46.74 -32.01 -10.70
C ASN A 181 47.49 -30.85 -11.39
N PRO A 182 48.81 -30.73 -11.19
CA PRO A 182 49.62 -29.60 -11.68
C PRO A 182 49.55 -29.37 -13.20
N GLU A 183 49.36 -30.44 -13.99
CA GLU A 183 49.19 -30.34 -15.45
C GLU A 183 47.98 -29.50 -15.88
N LEU A 184 46.89 -29.49 -15.09
CA LEU A 184 45.71 -28.67 -15.34
C LEU A 184 45.99 -27.19 -15.05
N GLY A 185 46.74 -26.93 -13.98
CA GLY A 185 47.05 -25.58 -13.49
C GLY A 185 47.89 -24.74 -14.46
N THR A 186 48.67 -25.38 -15.34
CA THR A 186 49.53 -24.69 -16.31
C THR A 186 48.86 -24.40 -17.66
N SER A 187 47.64 -24.90 -17.88
CA SER A 187 46.92 -24.67 -19.13
C SER A 187 46.46 -23.22 -19.23
N GLN A 188 46.82 -22.52 -20.31
CA GLN A 188 46.39 -21.14 -20.54
C GLN A 188 44.86 -20.99 -20.59
N LEU A 189 44.16 -22.02 -21.09
CA LEU A 189 42.70 -22.07 -21.09
C LEU A 189 42.15 -22.10 -19.66
N TYR A 190 42.77 -22.89 -18.78
CA TYR A 190 42.37 -23.00 -17.38
C TYR A 190 42.61 -21.69 -16.62
N VAL A 191 43.78 -21.08 -16.77
CA VAL A 191 44.09 -19.78 -16.15
C VAL A 191 43.07 -18.71 -16.56
N SER A 192 42.73 -18.64 -17.85
CA SER A 192 41.70 -17.72 -18.36
C SER A 192 40.33 -17.98 -17.73
N LEU A 193 39.90 -19.24 -17.64
CA LEU A 193 38.60 -19.60 -17.05
C LEU A 193 38.55 -19.29 -15.56
N GLN A 194 39.65 -19.51 -14.84
CA GLN A 194 39.77 -19.13 -13.43
C GLN A 194 39.65 -17.63 -13.22
N ASP A 195 40.28 -16.82 -14.06
CA ASP A 195 40.17 -15.37 -14.00
C ASP A 195 38.74 -14.90 -14.27
N GLU A 196 38.05 -15.53 -15.23
CA GLU A 196 36.64 -15.25 -15.52
C GLU A 196 35.70 -15.66 -14.38
N LEU A 197 35.91 -16.82 -13.77
CA LEU A 197 35.15 -17.30 -12.62
C LEU A 197 35.37 -16.41 -11.41
N ALA A 198 36.62 -16.08 -11.07
CA ALA A 198 36.94 -15.18 -9.97
C ALA A 198 36.35 -13.78 -10.19
N GLY A 199 36.43 -13.27 -11.43
CA GLY A 199 35.78 -12.02 -11.82
C GLY A 199 34.26 -12.06 -11.69
N THR A 200 33.63 -13.21 -11.98
CA THR A 200 32.18 -13.40 -11.83
C THR A 200 31.80 -13.52 -10.37
N GLU A 201 32.56 -14.26 -9.55
CA GLU A 201 32.30 -14.41 -8.11
C GLU A 201 32.39 -13.08 -7.35
N ASN A 202 33.38 -12.25 -7.67
CA ASN A 202 33.49 -10.90 -7.10
C ASN A 202 32.25 -10.03 -7.43
N ARG A 203 31.71 -10.17 -8.65
CA ARG A 203 30.46 -9.48 -9.04
C ARG A 203 29.25 -10.07 -8.32
N VAL A 204 29.15 -11.41 -8.23
CA VAL A 204 28.09 -12.09 -7.47
C VAL A 204 28.07 -11.58 -6.03
N ALA A 205 29.22 -11.52 -5.34
CA ALA A 205 29.30 -11.04 -3.96
C ALA A 205 28.77 -9.60 -3.83
N THR A 206 29.15 -8.73 -4.77
CA THR A 206 28.68 -7.33 -4.81
C THR A 206 27.18 -7.23 -5.06
N GLU A 207 26.65 -7.97 -6.04
CA GLU A 207 25.23 -7.94 -6.38
C GLU A 207 24.37 -8.59 -5.30
N ARG A 208 24.84 -9.67 -4.64
CA ARG A 208 24.17 -10.27 -3.47
C ARG A 208 24.06 -9.26 -2.33
N MET A 209 25.11 -8.49 -2.06
CA MET A 209 25.07 -7.41 -1.06
C MET A 209 24.02 -6.36 -1.44
N ARG A 210 23.99 -5.90 -2.69
CA ARG A 210 23.01 -4.90 -3.18
C ARG A 210 21.58 -5.42 -3.10
N TYR A 211 21.35 -6.67 -3.49
CA TYR A 211 20.05 -7.33 -3.34
C TYR A 211 19.63 -7.39 -1.87
N ASN A 212 20.51 -7.84 -0.97
CA ASN A 212 20.19 -7.91 0.46
C ASN A 212 19.86 -6.53 1.05
N GLN A 213 20.55 -5.47 0.63
CA GLN A 213 20.24 -4.11 1.03
C GLN A 213 18.85 -3.68 0.54
N ALA A 214 18.51 -3.96 -0.72
CA ALA A 214 17.20 -3.66 -1.28
C ALA A 214 16.07 -4.44 -0.56
N VAL A 215 16.27 -5.74 -0.32
CA VAL A 215 15.34 -6.60 0.41
C VAL A 215 15.16 -6.13 1.84
N ALA A 216 16.25 -5.79 2.54
CA ALA A 216 16.18 -5.26 3.91
C ALA A 216 15.36 -3.98 3.98
N ALA A 217 15.62 -3.03 3.06
CA ALA A 217 14.88 -1.77 2.99
C ALA A 217 13.40 -1.97 2.61
N TYR A 218 13.09 -2.94 1.76
CA TYR A 218 11.72 -3.31 1.41
C TYR A 218 11.01 -4.00 2.59
N ASN A 219 11.62 -5.02 3.19
CA ASN A 219 11.07 -5.78 4.31
C ASN A 219 10.84 -4.89 5.53
N GLN A 220 11.73 -3.92 5.79
CA GLN A 220 11.53 -2.93 6.85
C GLN A 220 10.26 -2.11 6.60
N ARG A 221 10.03 -1.63 5.36
CA ARG A 221 8.81 -0.89 5.01
C ARG A 221 7.57 -1.77 5.13
N VAL A 222 7.61 -3.01 4.68
CA VAL A 222 6.48 -3.95 4.82
C VAL A 222 6.10 -4.17 6.30
N LYS A 223 7.05 -4.12 7.23
CA LYS A 223 6.83 -4.38 8.66
C LYS A 223 6.56 -3.14 9.52
N THR A 224 6.80 -1.93 9.02
CA THR A 224 6.72 -0.68 9.81
C THR A 224 5.33 -0.05 9.73
N PHE A 225 4.81 0.55 10.81
CA PHE A 225 3.57 1.34 10.76
C PHE A 225 3.84 2.74 10.18
N PRO A 226 2.98 3.30 9.31
CA PRO A 226 1.66 2.80 8.88
C PRO A 226 1.70 1.86 7.66
N THR A 227 2.87 1.67 7.05
CA THR A 227 3.03 0.93 5.78
C THR A 227 2.64 -0.54 5.88
N SER A 228 2.72 -1.16 7.07
CA SER A 228 2.30 -2.53 7.34
C SER A 228 0.80 -2.79 7.16
N LEU A 229 -0.05 -1.79 7.41
CA LEU A 229 -1.49 -1.90 7.16
C LEU A 229 -1.78 -1.98 5.66
N VAL A 230 -1.12 -1.11 4.89
CA VAL A 230 -1.23 -1.08 3.42
C VAL A 230 -0.64 -2.35 2.84
N ALA A 231 0.51 -2.80 3.36
CA ALA A 231 1.13 -4.04 2.94
C ALA A 231 0.20 -5.25 3.13
N GLY A 232 -0.45 -5.36 4.29
CA GLY A 232 -1.44 -6.40 4.57
C GLY A 232 -2.67 -6.32 3.67
N LEU A 233 -3.20 -5.12 3.43
CA LEU A 233 -4.39 -4.91 2.60
C LEU A 233 -4.15 -5.24 1.11
N PHE A 234 -2.97 -4.92 0.58
CA PHE A 234 -2.63 -5.09 -0.84
C PHE A 234 -1.72 -6.30 -1.11
N GLY A 235 -1.43 -7.13 -0.10
CA GLY A 235 -0.70 -8.40 -0.27
C GLY A 235 0.81 -8.27 -0.47
N PHE A 236 1.44 -7.16 -0.05
CA PHE A 236 2.89 -7.03 -0.09
C PHE A 236 3.52 -7.90 0.99
N GLN A 237 4.16 -9.00 0.57
CA GLN A 237 4.84 -9.94 1.45
C GLN A 237 6.34 -9.65 1.54
N PRO A 238 7.00 -9.94 2.69
CA PRO A 238 8.45 -9.90 2.80
C PRO A 238 9.14 -10.81 1.78
N LYS A 239 10.28 -10.38 1.25
CA LYS A 239 11.11 -11.16 0.32
C LYS A 239 12.29 -11.81 1.06
N PRO A 240 12.79 -12.98 0.61
CA PRO A 240 13.91 -13.66 1.27
C PRO A 240 15.23 -12.90 1.06
N LEU A 241 16.17 -13.05 2.01
CA LEU A 241 17.54 -12.55 1.91
C LEU A 241 18.46 -13.69 1.46
N PHE A 242 19.59 -13.36 0.83
CA PHE A 242 20.72 -14.28 0.80
C PHE A 242 21.30 -14.38 2.21
N THR A 243 21.14 -15.54 2.85
CA THR A 243 21.81 -15.86 4.11
C THR A 243 23.16 -16.53 3.84
N ALA A 244 24.08 -16.42 4.80
CA ALA A 244 25.25 -17.28 4.79
C ALA A 244 24.81 -18.74 5.06
N SER A 245 25.49 -19.70 4.44
CA SER A 245 25.24 -21.14 4.59
C SER A 245 25.46 -21.62 6.04
N ASN A 246 26.06 -20.78 6.90
CA ASN A 246 26.03 -20.92 8.37
C ASN A 246 25.31 -19.71 9.00
N PRO A 247 24.03 -19.84 9.40
CA PRO A 247 23.28 -18.78 10.06
C PRO A 247 23.60 -18.63 11.54
N GLU A 248 24.57 -19.40 12.08
CA GLU A 248 24.90 -19.34 13.50
C GLU A 248 25.46 -17.95 13.82
N PRO A 249 24.74 -17.14 14.61
CA PRO A 249 25.26 -15.84 15.00
C PRO A 249 26.56 -16.06 15.76
N PRO A 250 27.58 -15.19 15.60
CA PRO A 250 28.78 -15.29 16.42
C PRO A 250 28.34 -15.33 17.88
N THR A 251 28.66 -16.43 18.56
CA THR A 251 28.39 -16.55 19.99
C THR A 251 29.17 -15.43 20.66
N LEU A 252 28.45 -14.38 21.06
CA LEU A 252 28.99 -13.38 21.96
C LEU A 252 29.21 -14.09 23.29
N THR A 253 30.41 -14.63 23.49
CA THR A 253 30.85 -15.03 24.82
C THR A 253 30.82 -13.78 25.70
N PRO A 254 30.12 -13.83 26.86
CA PRO A 254 29.99 -12.68 27.74
C PRO A 254 31.33 -12.18 28.29
#